data_AF-A0A7K1D1Q0-F1
#
_entry.id   AF-A0A7K1D1Q0-F1
#
_cell.length_a   1.000
_cell.length_b   1.000
_cell.length_c   1.000
_cell.angle_alpha   90.00
_cell.angle_beta   90.00
_cell.angle_gamma   90.00
#
_symmetry.space_group_name_H-M   'P 1'
#
loop_
_entity.id
_entity.type
_entity.pdbx_description
1 polymer ?
#
loop_
_entity_poly.entity_id
_entity_poly.type
_entity_poly.pdbx_seq_one_letter_code
_entity_poly.pdbx_strand_id
1 'polypeptide(L)'
;LLVNAALQTSPYKHYIAMVAAAINAAYGDQKADLTQVLTPEGLEFLKNMDTMCTSELGKAAAGLDFTKLQKADPSTVPAWNQLLKDNDPGTFTTPIPVPLLIIHGGNDEQIPVVSSALLFDQLCKIGQVEQRWVFAGQSHAGVIAPSFNSMMTWIGDRFAGKPMPDAIRPEGAVVQSCPSS
;
A
#
# COMPACT_ATOMS: atom_id res chain seq x y z
N LEU A 1 -3.60 -6.06 8.00
CA LEU A 1 -2.95 -6.22 9.33
C LEU A 1 -1.43 -6.03 9.32
N LEU A 2 -0.69 -6.66 8.40
CA LEU A 2 0.78 -6.53 8.30
C LEU A 2 1.28 -5.07 8.21
N VAL A 3 0.76 -4.30 7.25
CA VAL A 3 1.20 -2.91 7.02
C VAL A 3 0.88 -2.04 8.23
N ASN A 4 -0.31 -2.18 8.82
CA ASN A 4 -0.68 -1.45 10.04
C ASN A 4 0.31 -1.72 11.18
N ALA A 5 0.64 -2.99 11.42
CA ALA A 5 1.60 -3.36 12.46
C ALA A 5 3.00 -2.78 12.20
N ALA A 6 3.46 -2.77 10.95
CA ALA A 6 4.74 -2.16 10.58
C ALA A 6 4.74 -0.63 10.77
N LEU A 7 3.62 0.03 10.47
CA LEU A 7 3.52 1.48 10.55
C LEU A 7 3.47 1.99 11.98
N GLN A 8 2.80 1.29 12.91
CA GLN A 8 2.56 1.76 14.29
C GLN A 8 3.83 2.16 15.05
N THR A 9 4.95 1.49 14.79
CA THR A 9 6.25 1.76 15.44
C THR A 9 7.22 2.56 14.57
N SER A 10 6.80 2.95 13.36
CA SER A 10 7.63 3.65 12.38
C SER A 10 7.43 5.17 12.41
N PRO A 11 8.36 5.96 11.83
CA PRO A 11 8.14 7.38 11.53
C PRO A 11 6.94 7.66 10.61
N TYR A 12 6.43 6.64 9.91
CA TYR A 12 5.34 6.72 8.93
C TYR A 12 3.96 6.40 9.53
N LYS A 13 3.84 6.27 10.85
CA LYS A 13 2.58 6.01 11.57
C LYS A 13 1.41 6.96 11.22
N HIS A 14 1.71 8.18 10.75
CA HIS A 14 0.70 9.13 10.28
C HIS A 14 -0.16 8.60 9.11
N TYR A 15 0.33 7.62 8.34
CA TYR A 15 -0.46 6.93 7.32
C TYR A 15 -1.69 6.24 7.89
N ILE A 16 -1.65 5.77 9.14
CA ILE A 16 -2.81 5.15 9.81
C ILE A 16 -3.93 6.19 9.97
N ALA A 17 -3.59 7.41 10.38
CA ALA A 17 -4.56 8.50 10.51
C ALA A 17 -5.09 8.95 9.13
N MET A 18 -4.23 8.99 8.10
CA MET A 18 -4.67 9.28 6.73
C MET A 18 -5.66 8.24 6.22
N VAL A 19 -5.41 6.94 6.47
CA VAL A 19 -6.35 5.86 6.11
C VAL A 19 -7.66 5.98 6.88
N ALA A 20 -7.62 6.27 8.18
CA ALA A 20 -8.84 6.47 8.96
C ALA A 20 -9.70 7.63 8.41
N ALA A 21 -9.07 8.77 8.13
CA ALA A 21 -9.74 9.91 7.50
C ALA A 21 -10.31 9.56 6.12
N ALA A 22 -9.54 8.86 5.28
CA ALA A 22 -9.99 8.47 3.94
C ALA A 22 -11.18 7.50 3.97
N ILE A 23 -11.17 6.51 4.87
CA ILE A 23 -12.30 5.57 5.03
C ILE A 23 -13.54 6.33 5.53
N ASN A 24 -13.40 7.23 6.51
CA ASN A 24 -14.53 8.05 6.95
C ASN A 24 -15.05 8.97 5.84
N ALA A 25 -14.18 9.62 5.08
CA ALA A 25 -14.58 10.47 3.96
C ALA A 25 -15.32 9.69 2.86
N ALA A 26 -14.92 8.44 2.59
CA ALA A 26 -15.56 7.61 1.56
C ALA A 26 -16.89 6.98 2.00
N TYR A 27 -17.03 6.60 3.27
CA TYR A 27 -18.17 5.82 3.76
C TYR A 27 -19.10 6.58 4.72
N GLY A 28 -18.69 7.73 5.22
CA GLY A 28 -19.40 8.59 6.17
C GLY A 28 -19.49 8.02 7.59
N ASP A 29 -19.88 8.87 8.55
CA ASP A 29 -19.98 8.51 9.97
C ASP A 29 -20.94 7.34 10.25
N GLN A 30 -21.94 7.13 9.38
CA GLN A 30 -22.89 6.03 9.51
C GLN A 30 -22.23 4.65 9.37
N LYS A 31 -21.16 4.55 8.57
CA LYS A 31 -20.46 3.28 8.30
C LYS A 31 -19.04 3.26 8.86
N ALA A 32 -18.42 4.42 9.00
CA ALA A 32 -17.03 4.61 9.38
C ALA A 32 -16.89 5.66 10.48
N ASP A 33 -17.68 5.55 11.55
CA ASP A 33 -17.60 6.42 12.72
C ASP A 33 -16.18 6.40 13.31
N LEU A 34 -15.48 7.54 13.19
CA LEU A 34 -14.11 7.72 13.68
C LEU A 34 -14.01 7.59 15.20
N THR A 35 -15.08 7.87 15.95
CA THR A 35 -15.09 7.77 17.42
C THR A 35 -15.01 6.33 17.92
N GLN A 36 -15.19 5.35 17.03
CA GLN A 36 -15.01 3.92 17.35
C GLN A 36 -13.54 3.52 17.40
N VAL A 37 -12.67 4.20 16.65
CA VAL A 37 -11.26 3.83 16.47
C VAL A 37 -10.27 4.90 16.91
N LEU A 38 -10.71 6.16 17.06
CA LEU A 38 -9.90 7.28 17.53
C LEU A 38 -10.38 7.83 18.86
N THR A 39 -9.44 8.38 19.62
CA THR A 39 -9.70 9.18 20.82
C THR A 39 -10.08 10.63 20.42
N PRO A 40 -10.56 11.47 21.34
CA PRO A 40 -10.75 12.90 21.07
C PRO A 40 -9.47 13.59 20.57
N GLU A 41 -8.30 13.20 21.09
CA GLU A 41 -7.00 13.71 20.62
C GLU A 41 -6.71 13.27 19.18
N GLY A 42 -7.05 12.02 18.82
CA GLY A 42 -6.96 11.53 17.45
C GLY A 42 -7.88 12.28 16.48
N LEU A 43 -9.11 12.56 16.89
CA LEU A 43 -10.06 13.36 16.11
C LEU A 43 -9.55 14.80 15.90
N GLU A 44 -8.93 15.40 16.92
CA GLU A 44 -8.31 16.73 16.78
C GLU A 44 -7.15 16.70 15.79
N PHE A 45 -6.29 15.66 15.88
CA PHE A 45 -5.19 15.49 14.93
C PHE A 45 -5.68 15.35 13.48
N LEU A 46 -6.82 14.70 13.24
CA LEU A 46 -7.38 14.53 11.90
C LEU A 46 -7.78 15.85 11.23
N LYS A 47 -8.05 16.93 11.97
CA LYS A 47 -8.34 18.25 11.38
C LYS A 47 -7.17 18.79 10.54
N ASN A 48 -5.95 18.31 10.79
CA ASN A 48 -4.80 18.65 9.98
C ASN A 48 -4.88 18.06 8.56
N MET A 49 -5.66 17.00 8.33
CA MET A 49 -5.76 16.33 7.02
C MET A 49 -6.34 17.23 5.92
N ASP A 50 -7.20 18.18 6.30
CA ASP A 50 -7.82 19.12 5.36
C ASP A 50 -6.89 20.27 4.95
N THR A 51 -5.78 20.47 5.66
CA THR A 51 -4.94 21.67 5.54
C THR A 51 -3.46 21.39 5.33
N MET A 52 -2.99 20.18 5.66
CA MET A 52 -1.58 19.78 5.57
C MET A 52 -1.36 18.75 4.46
N CYS A 53 -0.26 18.90 3.73
CA CYS A 53 0.22 17.88 2.82
C CYS A 53 0.96 16.75 3.58
N THR A 54 1.19 15.60 2.94
CA THR A 54 1.79 14.41 3.58
C THR A 54 3.09 14.68 4.36
N SER A 55 3.98 15.51 3.81
CA SER A 55 5.25 15.82 4.47
C SER A 55 5.08 16.68 5.73
N GLU A 56 4.06 17.54 5.77
CA GLU A 56 3.70 18.37 6.93
C GLU A 56 3.02 17.53 8.00
N LEU A 57 2.12 16.63 7.60
CA LEU A 57 1.51 15.64 8.50
C LEU A 57 2.56 14.75 9.16
N GLY A 58 3.55 14.29 8.40
CA GLY A 58 4.68 13.51 8.94
C GLY A 58 5.45 14.28 10.01
N LYS A 59 5.72 15.57 9.79
CA LYS A 59 6.37 16.45 10.78
C LYS A 59 5.49 16.67 12.01
N ALA A 60 4.20 16.92 11.83
CA ALA A 60 3.24 17.11 12.92
C ALA A 60 3.11 15.84 13.78
N ALA A 61 3.18 14.66 13.16
CA ALA A 61 3.07 13.38 13.86
C ALA A 61 4.35 12.92 14.57
N ALA A 62 5.52 13.47 14.21
CA ALA A 62 6.82 13.00 14.71
C ALA A 62 6.95 13.06 16.24
N GLY A 63 6.33 14.06 16.88
CA GLY A 63 6.33 14.24 18.33
C GLY A 63 5.15 13.59 19.07
N LEU A 64 4.20 13.00 18.35
CA LEU A 64 2.98 12.47 18.94
C LEU A 64 3.15 11.03 19.41
N ASP A 65 2.61 10.74 20.58
CA ASP A 65 2.36 9.38 21.02
C ASP A 65 1.08 8.88 20.32
N PHE A 66 1.29 8.14 19.23
CA PHE A 66 0.18 7.66 18.39
C PHE A 66 -0.73 6.68 19.13
N THR A 67 -0.25 6.04 20.19
CA THR A 67 -1.07 5.17 21.05
C THR A 67 -2.16 5.96 21.77
N LYS A 68 -1.97 7.27 21.99
CA LYS A 68 -2.98 8.17 22.57
C LYS A 68 -4.02 8.63 21.56
N LEU A 69 -3.70 8.60 20.26
CA LEU A 69 -4.63 8.98 19.20
C LEU A 69 -5.60 7.84 18.87
N GLN A 70 -5.17 6.59 19.08
CA GLN A 70 -5.91 5.40 18.71
C GLN A 70 -6.70 4.85 19.92
N LYS A 71 -8.02 4.74 19.77
CA LYS A 71 -8.91 4.17 20.80
C LYS A 71 -9.00 2.66 20.72
N ALA A 72 -9.01 2.11 19.50
CA ALA A 72 -9.09 0.68 19.26
C ALA A 72 -8.35 0.31 17.97
N ASP A 73 -7.93 -0.96 17.83
CA ASP A 73 -7.49 -1.50 16.55
C ASP A 73 -8.69 -1.58 15.60
N PRO A 74 -8.70 -0.87 14.44
CA PRO A 74 -9.81 -0.90 13.49
C PRO A 74 -10.15 -2.31 12.99
N SER A 75 -9.20 -3.25 12.99
CA SER A 75 -9.45 -4.64 12.61
C SER A 75 -10.25 -5.44 13.66
N THR A 76 -10.33 -4.94 14.90
CA THR A 76 -11.12 -5.55 15.98
C THR A 76 -12.51 -4.91 16.13
N VAL A 77 -12.74 -3.77 15.49
CA VAL A 77 -14.04 -3.10 15.43
C VAL A 77 -14.83 -3.65 14.23
N PRO A 78 -15.99 -4.31 14.40
CA PRO A 78 -16.65 -5.05 13.31
C PRO A 78 -16.93 -4.23 12.05
N ALA A 79 -17.45 -3.00 12.19
CA ALA A 79 -17.74 -2.13 11.06
C ALA A 79 -16.48 -1.76 10.28
N TRP A 80 -15.43 -1.35 10.99
CA TRP A 80 -14.13 -0.99 10.40
C TRP A 80 -13.41 -2.19 9.80
N ASN A 81 -13.44 -3.35 10.45
CA ASN A 81 -12.85 -4.58 9.93
C ASN A 81 -13.50 -5.00 8.60
N GLN A 82 -14.81 -4.84 8.48
CA GLN A 82 -15.49 -5.09 7.20
C GLN A 82 -15.00 -4.13 6.12
N LEU A 83 -14.92 -2.83 6.41
CA LEU A 83 -14.42 -1.83 5.46
C LEU A 83 -12.96 -2.10 5.05
N LEU A 84 -12.11 -2.50 5.99
CA LEU A 84 -10.73 -2.87 5.70
C LEU A 84 -10.64 -4.09 4.76
N LYS A 85 -11.48 -5.10 4.98
CA LYS A 85 -11.56 -6.27 4.09
C LYS A 85 -12.08 -5.91 2.71
N ASP A 86 -13.10 -5.05 2.64
CA ASP A 86 -13.69 -4.60 1.38
C ASP A 86 -12.70 -3.79 0.52
N ASN A 87 -11.68 -3.19 1.16
CA ASN A 87 -10.60 -2.45 0.51
C ASN A 87 -9.28 -3.24 0.40
N ASP A 88 -9.28 -4.54 0.72
CA ASP A 88 -8.10 -5.39 0.62
C ASP A 88 -8.08 -6.10 -0.74
N PRO A 89 -7.05 -5.87 -1.60
CA PRO A 89 -6.87 -6.63 -2.84
C PRO A 89 -6.70 -8.14 -2.58
N GLY A 90 -6.44 -8.52 -1.33
CA GLY A 90 -6.57 -9.85 -0.73
C GLY A 90 -7.83 -10.63 -1.08
N THR A 91 -8.89 -9.92 -1.43
CA THR A 91 -10.21 -10.48 -1.72
C THR A 91 -10.47 -10.75 -3.20
N PHE A 92 -9.55 -10.38 -4.09
CA PHE A 92 -9.72 -10.59 -5.53
C PHE A 92 -9.74 -12.10 -5.85
N THR A 93 -10.79 -12.51 -6.57
CA THR A 93 -11.01 -13.89 -7.00
C THR A 93 -10.93 -14.06 -8.52
N THR A 94 -10.85 -12.96 -9.26
CA THR A 94 -10.80 -12.92 -10.73
C THR A 94 -9.66 -12.01 -11.16
N PRO A 95 -8.86 -12.40 -12.17
CA PRO A 95 -7.79 -11.56 -12.68
C PRO A 95 -8.36 -10.40 -13.51
N ILE A 96 -7.61 -9.30 -13.62
CA ILE A 96 -7.92 -8.24 -14.56
C ILE A 96 -7.45 -8.63 -15.97
N PRO A 97 -8.12 -8.18 -17.05
CA PRO A 97 -7.82 -8.63 -18.42
C PRO A 97 -6.59 -7.96 -19.04
N VAL A 98 -5.72 -7.36 -18.22
CA VAL A 98 -4.51 -6.67 -18.65
C VAL A 98 -3.33 -7.11 -17.78
N PRO A 99 -2.09 -7.12 -18.31
CA PRO A 99 -0.93 -7.43 -17.49
C PRO A 99 -0.71 -6.42 -16.37
N LEU A 100 -0.23 -6.89 -15.21
CA LEU A 100 0.12 -6.06 -14.05
C LEU A 100 1.64 -6.03 -13.84
N LEU A 101 2.17 -4.87 -13.45
CA LEU A 101 3.55 -4.73 -13.00
C LEU A 101 3.57 -4.21 -11.56
N ILE A 102 4.27 -4.91 -10.68
CA ILE A 102 4.54 -4.50 -9.30
C ILE A 102 6.03 -4.13 -9.21
N ILE A 103 6.34 -2.91 -8.73
CA ILE A 103 7.72 -2.46 -8.50
C ILE A 103 7.87 -2.13 -7.02
N HIS A 104 8.95 -2.58 -6.37
CA HIS A 104 9.17 -2.37 -4.94
C HIS A 104 10.66 -2.17 -4.62
N GLY A 105 10.97 -1.24 -3.72
CA GLY A 105 12.30 -1.14 -3.11
C GLY A 105 12.59 -2.33 -2.19
N GLY A 106 13.80 -2.89 -2.24
CA GLY A 106 14.17 -4.04 -1.41
C GLY A 106 14.40 -3.70 0.07
N ASN A 107 14.68 -2.43 0.38
CA ASN A 107 14.83 -1.89 1.74
C ASN A 107 13.77 -0.81 2.00
N ASP A 108 12.55 -1.02 1.51
CA ASP A 108 11.45 -0.09 1.72
C ASP A 108 11.16 0.08 3.22
N GLU A 109 11.37 1.30 3.70
CA GLU A 109 11.26 1.70 5.10
C GLU A 109 9.83 2.11 5.50
N GLN A 110 8.90 2.15 4.54
CA GLN A 110 7.52 2.60 4.73
C GLN A 110 6.54 1.44 4.62
N ILE A 111 6.73 0.58 3.63
CA ILE A 111 5.85 -0.54 3.30
C ILE A 111 6.67 -1.84 3.29
N PRO A 112 6.33 -2.85 4.11
CA PRO A 112 7.06 -4.10 4.12
C PRO A 112 7.06 -4.79 2.74
N VAL A 113 8.25 -5.09 2.21
CA VAL A 113 8.42 -5.71 0.88
C VAL A 113 7.61 -7.00 0.72
N VAL A 114 7.47 -7.77 1.80
CA VAL A 114 6.68 -9.01 1.85
C VAL A 114 5.19 -8.79 1.50
N SER A 115 4.63 -7.60 1.73
CA SER A 115 3.24 -7.30 1.35
C SER A 115 2.98 -7.50 -0.15
N SER A 116 3.86 -6.95 -0.98
CA SER A 116 3.78 -7.10 -2.43
C SER A 116 4.13 -8.51 -2.92
N ALA A 117 4.92 -9.27 -2.15
CA ALA A 117 5.18 -10.67 -2.45
C ALA A 117 3.93 -11.54 -2.20
N LEU A 118 3.24 -11.31 -1.08
CA LEU A 118 1.97 -11.98 -0.77
C LEU A 118 0.88 -11.66 -1.82
N LEU A 119 0.79 -10.39 -2.23
CA LEU A 119 -0.13 -9.98 -3.28
C LEU A 119 0.18 -10.68 -4.61
N PHE A 120 1.45 -10.68 -5.03
CA PHE A 120 1.90 -11.39 -6.24
C PHE A 120 1.55 -12.88 -6.20
N ASP A 121 1.84 -13.58 -5.10
CA ASP A 121 1.53 -15.01 -4.96
C ASP A 121 0.02 -15.29 -5.02
N GLN A 122 -0.79 -14.39 -4.46
CA GLN A 122 -2.25 -14.51 -4.50
C GLN A 122 -2.81 -14.26 -5.91
N LEU A 123 -2.36 -13.19 -6.56
CA LEU A 123 -2.83 -12.82 -7.89
C LEU A 123 -2.40 -13.86 -8.94
N CYS A 124 -1.20 -14.43 -8.84
CA CYS A 124 -0.80 -15.56 -9.68
C CYS A 124 -1.74 -16.79 -9.52
N LYS A 125 -2.24 -17.08 -8.29
CA LYS A 125 -3.15 -18.22 -8.05
C LYS A 125 -4.51 -18.06 -8.72
N ILE A 126 -4.96 -16.83 -8.94
CA ILE A 126 -6.20 -16.54 -9.66
C ILE A 126 -5.97 -16.31 -11.16
N GLY A 127 -4.74 -16.57 -11.66
CA GLY A 127 -4.41 -16.48 -13.09
C GLY A 127 -4.09 -15.07 -13.58
N GLN A 128 -3.74 -14.14 -12.69
CA GLN A 128 -3.27 -12.82 -13.10
C GLN A 128 -1.98 -12.95 -13.93
N VAL A 129 -1.93 -12.29 -15.07
CA VAL A 129 -0.68 -12.12 -15.81
C VAL A 129 0.07 -10.94 -15.21
N GLU A 130 1.20 -11.20 -14.56
CA GLU A 130 1.96 -10.12 -13.90
C GLU A 130 3.46 -10.39 -13.81
N GLN A 131 4.18 -9.30 -13.50
CA GLN A 131 5.57 -9.32 -13.09
C GLN A 131 5.77 -8.50 -11.83
N ARG A 132 6.75 -8.91 -11.03
CA ARG A 132 7.19 -8.17 -9.85
C ARG A 132 8.68 -7.90 -9.92
N TRP A 133 9.08 -6.65 -9.75
CA TRP A 133 10.47 -6.18 -9.75
C TRP A 133 10.85 -5.68 -8.36
N VAL A 134 11.85 -6.29 -7.74
CA VAL A 134 12.38 -5.84 -6.45
C VAL A 134 13.80 -5.35 -6.61
N PHE A 135 14.04 -4.08 -6.32
CA PHE A 135 15.36 -3.48 -6.42
C PHE A 135 16.08 -3.56 -5.07
N ALA A 136 17.03 -4.48 -4.95
CA ALA A 136 17.76 -4.70 -3.69
C ALA A 136 18.42 -3.40 -3.19
N GLY A 137 18.33 -3.15 -1.89
CA GLY A 137 18.92 -1.96 -1.26
C GLY A 137 18.17 -0.63 -1.47
N GLN A 138 17.17 -0.58 -2.36
CA GLN A 138 16.42 0.65 -2.62
C GLN A 138 15.34 0.91 -1.56
N SER A 139 15.22 2.16 -1.15
CA SER A 139 14.17 2.67 -0.25
C SER A 139 12.83 2.84 -0.97
N HIS A 140 11.80 3.24 -0.23
CA HIS A 140 10.46 3.52 -0.75
C HIS A 140 10.47 4.48 -1.95
N ALA A 141 11.16 5.62 -1.79
CA ALA A 141 11.31 6.60 -2.87
C ALA A 141 12.52 6.28 -3.79
N GLY A 142 13.55 5.62 -3.26
CA GLY A 142 14.79 5.33 -3.97
C GLY A 142 14.60 4.41 -5.18
N VAL A 143 13.58 3.56 -5.16
CA VAL A 143 13.27 2.64 -6.27
C VAL A 143 12.79 3.36 -7.55
N ILE A 144 12.30 4.60 -7.46
CA ILE A 144 11.69 5.31 -8.59
C ILE A 144 12.70 5.53 -9.71
N ALA A 145 13.82 6.19 -9.43
CA ALA A 145 14.83 6.53 -10.44
C ALA A 145 15.40 5.30 -11.18
N PRO A 146 15.87 4.23 -10.51
CA PRO A 146 16.43 3.06 -11.21
C PRO A 146 15.39 2.24 -11.97
N SER A 147 14.11 2.31 -11.59
CA SER A 147 13.04 1.57 -12.28
C SER A 147 12.41 2.33 -13.46
N PHE A 148 12.49 3.67 -13.46
CA PHE A 148 11.69 4.53 -14.34
C PHE A 148 11.76 4.17 -15.82
N ASN A 149 12.96 4.10 -16.40
CA ASN A 149 13.10 3.84 -17.84
C ASN A 149 12.58 2.44 -18.22
N SER A 150 12.89 1.42 -17.43
CA SER A 150 12.40 0.06 -17.66
C SER A 150 10.88 -0.03 -17.50
N MET A 151 10.32 0.68 -16.52
CA MET A 151 8.87 0.78 -16.31
C MET A 151 8.19 1.41 -17.53
N MET A 152 8.73 2.51 -18.05
CA MET A 152 8.17 3.17 -19.24
C MET A 152 8.23 2.28 -20.48
N THR A 153 9.33 1.53 -20.67
CA THR A 153 9.43 0.53 -21.75
C THR A 153 8.39 -0.58 -21.57
N TRP A 154 8.27 -1.14 -20.36
CA TRP A 154 7.28 -2.18 -20.05
C TRP A 154 5.85 -1.71 -20.34
N ILE A 155 5.51 -0.47 -19.97
CA ILE A 155 4.20 0.13 -20.30
C ILE A 155 4.02 0.24 -21.82
N GLY A 156 5.03 0.74 -22.54
CA GLY A 156 5.03 0.81 -24.00
C GLY A 156 4.82 -0.55 -24.66
N ASP A 157 5.43 -1.61 -24.12
CA ASP A 157 5.30 -2.99 -24.59
C ASP A 157 3.87 -3.53 -24.44
N ARG A 158 3.11 -3.08 -23.42
CA ARG A 158 1.67 -3.40 -23.32
C ARG A 158 0.87 -2.79 -24.46
N PHE A 159 1.11 -1.52 -24.77
CA PHE A 159 0.44 -0.84 -25.89
C PHE A 159 0.84 -1.42 -27.25
N ALA A 160 2.07 -1.90 -27.38
CA ALA A 160 2.57 -2.54 -28.59
C ALA A 160 2.16 -4.02 -28.74
N GLY A 161 1.36 -4.56 -27.81
CA GLY A 161 0.89 -5.94 -27.85
C GLY A 161 2.02 -6.98 -27.68
N LYS A 162 3.10 -6.63 -26.99
CA LYS A 162 4.20 -7.55 -26.72
C LYS A 162 3.77 -8.67 -25.77
N PRO A 163 4.30 -9.90 -25.95
CA PRO A 163 3.94 -11.05 -25.13
C PRO A 163 4.32 -10.85 -23.66
N MET A 164 3.64 -11.59 -22.78
CA MET A 164 3.99 -11.77 -21.38
C MET A 164 4.47 -13.21 -21.12
N PRO A 165 5.37 -13.44 -20.15
CA PRO A 165 6.05 -12.44 -19.33
C PRO A 165 7.02 -11.59 -20.15
N ASP A 166 7.17 -10.33 -19.75
CA ASP A 166 8.07 -9.42 -20.44
C ASP A 166 9.54 -9.84 -20.28
N ALA A 167 10.32 -9.66 -21.34
CA ALA A 167 11.74 -9.97 -21.37
C ALA A 167 12.58 -8.92 -20.62
N ILE A 168 12.03 -7.74 -20.32
CA ILE A 168 12.72 -6.70 -19.58
C ILE A 168 13.23 -7.23 -18.23
N ARG A 169 14.51 -6.92 -17.97
CA ARG A 169 15.22 -7.17 -16.72
C ARG A 169 15.91 -5.88 -16.30
N PRO A 170 15.27 -5.03 -15.48
CA PRO A 170 15.90 -3.80 -15.02
C PRO A 170 17.17 -4.11 -14.24
N GLU A 171 18.20 -3.29 -14.42
CA GLU A 171 19.45 -3.43 -13.66
C GLU A 171 19.18 -3.30 -12.16
N GLY A 172 19.74 -4.22 -11.37
CA GLY A 172 19.57 -4.25 -9.91
C GLY A 172 18.22 -4.79 -9.43
N ALA A 173 17.31 -5.19 -10.33
CA ALA A 173 16.04 -5.79 -9.97
C ALA A 173 16.07 -7.32 -9.99
N VAL A 174 15.53 -7.95 -8.94
CA VAL A 174 15.05 -9.33 -9.00
C VAL A 174 13.69 -9.32 -9.67
N VAL A 175 13.57 -10.00 -10.82
CA VAL A 175 12.33 -10.08 -11.59
C VAL A 175 11.65 -11.42 -11.36
N GLN A 176 10.37 -11.35 -10.98
CA GLN A 176 9.47 -12.49 -10.82
C GLN A 176 8.36 -12.41 -11.88
N SER A 177 7.88 -13.56 -12.31
CA SER A 177 6.71 -13.73 -13.18
C SER A 177 5.93 -14.93 -12.67
N CYS A 178 4.61 -14.97 -12.89
CA CYS A 178 3.81 -16.10 -12.41
C CYS A 178 4.35 -17.42 -12.98
N PRO A 179 4.32 -18.52 -12.22
CA PRO A 179 4.69 -19.84 -12.72
C PRO A 179 3.83 -20.19 -13.95
N SER A 180 4.43 -20.82 -14.94
CA SER A 180 3.66 -21.46 -16.01
C SER A 180 2.77 -22.54 -15.38
N SER A 181 1.46 -22.43 -15.57
CA SER A 181 0.47 -23.45 -15.20
C SER A 181 0.69 -24.75 -15.94
#